data_AF-A0A958KNW9-F1
#
_entry.id   AF-A0A958KNW9-F1
#
_cell.length_a   1.000
_cell.length_b   1.000
_cell.length_c   1.000
_cell.angle_alpha   90.00
_cell.angle_beta   90.00
_cell.angle_gamma   90.00
#
_symmetry.space_group_name_H-M   'P 1'
#
loop_
_entity.id
_entity.type
_entity.pdbx_description
1 polymer ?
#
loop_
_entity_poly.entity_id
_entity_poly.type
_entity_poly.pdbx_seq_one_letter_code
_entity_poly.pdbx_strand_id
1 'polypeptide(L)'
;KVEHERRKLERLRLESGPEPSRSQRAEIEQQEAFIAELIELKEEVCRIAPLWHPNLNDGVTVNFAPLWRLVPQNRPWQSECKKVWDKLVVGEYDWAHLAMYLWPERVVPKCVTDASLAIAHGLEEVFWWQDERDRFQQRDEPEGGWSPTIEKLVKERTSPAVRAALQSLLDAPAMNSGTTRTRRRQRAAA
;
A
#
# COMPACT_ATOMS: atom_id res chain seq x y z
N LYS A 1 -17.70 -12.34 -0.73
CA LYS A 1 -17.37 -13.01 -2.01
C LYS A 1 -16.72 -14.38 -1.82
N VAL A 2 -15.58 -14.51 -1.11
CA VAL A 2 -14.93 -15.82 -0.84
C VAL A 2 -15.92 -16.88 -0.34
N GLU A 3 -16.74 -16.53 0.65
CA GLU A 3 -17.74 -17.42 1.22
C GLU A 3 -18.81 -17.90 0.21
N HIS A 4 -19.20 -17.03 -0.72
CA HIS A 4 -20.12 -17.41 -1.79
C HIS A 4 -19.50 -18.45 -2.73
N GLU A 5 -18.22 -18.30 -3.07
CA GLU A 5 -17.51 -19.26 -3.92
C GLU A 5 -17.25 -20.60 -3.21
N ARG A 6 -17.03 -20.59 -1.89
CA ARG A 6 -16.93 -21.81 -1.08
C ARG A 6 -18.22 -22.62 -1.11
N ARG A 7 -19.37 -21.98 -0.91
CA ARG A 7 -20.69 -22.64 -1.03
C ARG A 7 -20.94 -23.18 -2.43
N LYS A 8 -20.47 -22.47 -3.47
CA LYS A 8 -20.54 -22.97 -4.85
C LYS A 8 -19.69 -24.24 -5.03
N LEU A 9 -18.48 -24.28 -4.47
CA LEU A 9 -17.63 -25.47 -4.48
C LEU A 9 -18.28 -26.64 -3.74
N GLU A 10 -18.89 -26.40 -2.58
CA GLU A 10 -19.63 -27.42 -1.81
C GLU A 10 -20.78 -28.03 -2.63
N ARG A 11 -21.56 -27.18 -3.31
CA ARG A 11 -22.63 -27.64 -4.20
C ARG A 11 -22.09 -28.47 -5.37
N LEU A 12 -21.01 -28.03 -6.03
CA LEU A 12 -20.38 -28.78 -7.12
C LEU A 12 -19.91 -30.18 -6.67
N ARG A 13 -19.34 -30.28 -5.47
CA ARG A 13 -18.92 -31.55 -4.88
C ARG A 13 -20.12 -32.45 -4.57
N LEU A 14 -21.20 -31.90 -4.04
CA LEU A 14 -22.43 -32.64 -3.75
C LEU A 14 -23.08 -33.19 -5.03
N GLU A 15 -23.21 -32.36 -6.07
CA GLU A 15 -23.80 -32.73 -7.36
C GLU A 15 -22.96 -33.77 -8.11
N SER A 16 -21.64 -33.76 -7.94
CA SER A 16 -20.74 -34.70 -8.62
C SER A 16 -20.67 -36.07 -7.95
N GLY A 17 -21.11 -36.19 -6.70
CA GLY A 17 -21.09 -37.45 -5.94
C GLY A 17 -19.67 -38.00 -5.66
N PRO A 18 -19.57 -39.26 -5.19
CA PRO A 18 -18.30 -39.86 -4.79
C PRO A 18 -17.38 -40.22 -5.96
N GLU A 19 -17.92 -40.43 -7.17
CA GLU A 19 -17.15 -40.73 -8.39
C GLU A 19 -17.37 -39.66 -9.47
N PRO A 20 -16.76 -38.48 -9.32
CA PRO A 20 -16.89 -37.41 -10.30
C PRO A 20 -16.26 -37.78 -11.65
N SER A 21 -16.96 -37.46 -12.74
CA SER A 21 -16.44 -37.55 -14.09
C SER A 21 -15.19 -36.67 -14.28
N ARG A 22 -14.44 -36.92 -15.36
CA ARG A 22 -13.27 -36.08 -15.70
C ARG A 22 -13.61 -34.59 -15.81
N SER A 23 -14.78 -34.25 -16.36
CA SER A 23 -15.22 -32.87 -16.49
C SER A 23 -15.54 -32.24 -15.13
N GLN A 24 -16.24 -32.97 -14.27
CA GLN A 24 -16.57 -32.50 -12.92
C GLN A 24 -15.31 -32.31 -12.06
N ARG A 25 -14.33 -33.23 -12.14
CA ARG A 25 -13.04 -33.06 -11.45
C ARG A 25 -12.31 -31.79 -11.90
N ALA A 26 -12.28 -31.51 -13.20
CA ALA A 26 -11.65 -30.30 -13.72
C ALA A 26 -12.38 -29.02 -13.28
N GLU A 27 -13.71 -29.05 -13.21
CA GLU A 27 -14.50 -27.92 -12.72
C GLU A 27 -14.27 -27.66 -11.22
N ILE A 28 -14.20 -28.71 -10.41
CA ILE A 28 -13.86 -28.64 -8.99
C ILE A 28 -12.46 -28.04 -8.80
N GLU A 29 -11.45 -28.54 -9.52
CA GLU A 29 -10.07 -28.01 -9.47
C GLU A 29 -10.03 -26.52 -9.85
N GLN A 30 -10.76 -26.13 -10.90
CA GLN A 30 -10.83 -24.73 -11.32
C GLN A 30 -11.48 -23.84 -10.25
N GLN A 31 -12.55 -24.32 -9.61
CA GLN A 31 -13.24 -23.57 -8.56
C GLN A 31 -12.37 -23.47 -7.29
N GLU A 32 -11.62 -24.51 -6.94
CA GLU A 32 -10.64 -24.48 -5.85
C GLU A 32 -9.52 -23.46 -6.11
N ALA A 33 -8.94 -23.47 -7.31
CA ALA A 33 -7.92 -22.50 -7.71
C ALA A 33 -8.45 -21.06 -7.63
N PHE A 34 -9.68 -20.82 -8.10
CA PHE A 34 -10.30 -19.50 -8.02
C PHE A 34 -10.54 -19.03 -6.58
N ILE A 35 -10.94 -19.94 -5.67
CA ILE A 35 -11.09 -19.61 -4.25
C ILE A 35 -9.73 -19.25 -3.63
N ALA A 36 -8.67 -19.97 -3.97
CA ALA A 36 -7.32 -19.67 -3.51
C ALA A 36 -6.88 -18.27 -3.97
N GLU A 37 -7.04 -17.95 -5.26
CA GLU A 37 -6.75 -16.62 -5.81
C GLU A 37 -7.57 -15.50 -5.12
N LEU A 38 -8.84 -15.74 -4.81
CA LEU A 38 -9.67 -14.76 -4.10
C LEU A 38 -9.24 -14.55 -2.64
N ILE A 39 -8.73 -15.57 -1.98
CA ILE A 39 -8.19 -15.46 -0.62
C ILE A 39 -6.92 -14.61 -0.67
N GLU A 40 -5.99 -14.91 -1.59
CA GLU A 40 -4.76 -14.13 -1.79
C GLU A 40 -5.07 -12.66 -2.10
N LEU A 41 -6.01 -12.39 -3.01
CA LEU A 41 -6.45 -11.03 -3.31
C LEU A 41 -7.03 -10.32 -2.09
N LYS A 42 -7.88 -11.02 -1.31
CA LYS A 42 -8.47 -10.46 -0.09
C LYS A 42 -7.38 -10.10 0.92
N GLU A 43 -6.42 -10.98 1.13
CA GLU A 43 -5.29 -10.75 2.03
C GLU A 43 -4.45 -9.56 1.58
N GLU A 44 -4.18 -9.43 0.27
CA GLU A 44 -3.47 -8.30 -0.30
C GLU A 44 -4.21 -6.96 -0.11
N VAL A 45 -5.52 -6.95 -0.39
CA VAL A 45 -6.37 -5.77 -0.17
C VAL A 45 -6.41 -5.41 1.32
N CYS A 46 -6.57 -6.38 2.22
CA CYS A 46 -6.57 -6.13 3.66
C CYS A 46 -5.23 -5.58 4.15
N ARG A 47 -4.10 -6.02 3.56
CA ARG A 47 -2.77 -5.52 3.89
C ARG A 47 -2.58 -4.06 3.48
N ILE A 48 -3.07 -3.69 2.30
CA ILE A 48 -2.83 -2.35 1.74
C ILE A 48 -3.89 -1.34 2.18
N ALA A 49 -5.11 -1.77 2.49
CA ALA A 49 -6.22 -0.86 2.81
C ALA A 49 -5.88 0.16 3.93
N PRO A 50 -5.19 -0.20 5.03
CA PRO A 50 -4.80 0.78 6.03
C PRO A 50 -3.74 1.78 5.55
N LEU A 51 -3.00 1.47 4.49
CA LEU A 51 -1.91 2.31 3.97
C LEU A 51 -2.41 3.32 2.92
N TRP A 52 -3.58 3.08 2.34
CA TRP A 52 -4.11 3.93 1.29
C TRP A 52 -4.80 5.16 1.89
N HIS A 53 -4.05 6.26 1.93
CA HIS A 53 -4.49 7.56 2.43
C HIS A 53 -4.24 8.65 1.38
N PRO A 54 -5.04 8.69 0.30
CA PRO A 54 -4.76 9.58 -0.82
C PRO A 54 -4.92 11.06 -0.42
N ASN A 55 -4.00 11.89 -0.89
CA ASN A 55 -4.04 13.34 -0.71
C ASN A 55 -3.95 14.06 -2.07
N LEU A 56 -4.72 15.13 -2.24
CA LEU A 56 -4.76 15.89 -3.50
C LEU A 56 -3.38 16.45 -3.89
N ASN A 57 -2.54 16.78 -2.91
CA ASN A 57 -1.25 17.43 -3.12
C ASN A 57 -0.11 16.45 -3.47
N ASP A 58 -0.33 15.13 -3.33
CA ASP A 58 0.74 14.13 -3.49
C ASP A 58 0.88 13.66 -4.96
N GLY A 59 -0.11 13.94 -5.80
CA GLY A 59 -0.17 13.47 -7.18
C GLY A 59 -0.61 12.01 -7.31
N VAL A 60 -1.04 11.63 -8.52
CA VAL A 60 -1.69 10.35 -8.77
C VAL A 60 -0.77 9.16 -8.50
N THR A 61 0.49 9.22 -8.97
CA THR A 61 1.41 8.09 -8.85
C THR A 61 1.82 7.81 -7.40
N VAL A 62 1.99 8.85 -6.57
CA VAL A 62 2.27 8.68 -5.12
C VAL A 62 1.06 8.09 -4.41
N ASN A 63 -0.14 8.63 -4.66
CA ASN A 63 -1.39 8.10 -4.10
C ASN A 63 -1.64 6.62 -4.46
N PHE A 64 -1.16 6.19 -5.62
CA PHE A 64 -1.30 4.82 -6.10
C PHE A 64 -0.12 3.91 -5.72
N ALA A 65 0.99 4.47 -5.24
CA ALA A 65 2.21 3.72 -4.96
C ALA A 65 1.98 2.51 -4.03
N PRO A 66 1.23 2.59 -2.91
CA PRO A 66 0.97 1.42 -2.04
C PRO A 66 0.21 0.29 -2.74
N LEU A 67 -0.55 0.60 -3.79
CA LEU A 67 -1.43 -0.33 -4.51
C LEU A 67 -0.71 -1.10 -5.62
N TRP A 68 0.61 -0.93 -5.80
CA TRP A 68 1.37 -1.53 -6.91
C TRP A 68 1.20 -3.06 -7.00
N ARG A 69 0.94 -3.75 -5.87
CA ARG A 69 0.72 -5.20 -5.84
C ARG A 69 -0.68 -5.64 -6.33
N LEU A 70 -1.63 -4.73 -6.43
CA LEU A 70 -3.02 -5.00 -6.84
C LEU A 70 -3.29 -4.79 -8.34
N VAL A 71 -2.27 -4.40 -9.11
CA VAL A 71 -2.41 -4.11 -10.55
C VAL A 71 -1.53 -4.97 -11.47
N PRO A 72 -1.42 -6.31 -11.26
CA PRO A 72 -0.58 -7.18 -12.11
C PRO A 72 -0.99 -7.20 -13.59
N GLN A 73 -2.23 -6.85 -13.90
CA GLN A 73 -2.78 -6.77 -15.26
C GLN A 73 -2.20 -5.60 -16.08
N ASN A 74 -1.68 -4.55 -15.43
CA ASN A 74 -1.10 -3.39 -16.10
C ASN A 74 0.37 -3.24 -15.70
N ARG A 75 1.25 -3.99 -16.38
CA ARG A 75 2.68 -4.05 -16.08
C ARG A 75 3.40 -2.68 -16.14
N PRO A 76 3.16 -1.82 -17.14
CA PRO A 76 3.75 -0.48 -17.16
C PRO A 76 3.39 0.34 -15.91
N TRP A 77 2.10 0.40 -15.57
CA TRP A 77 1.62 1.15 -14.40
C TRP A 77 2.12 0.55 -13.08
N GLN A 78 2.13 -0.78 -12.98
CA GLN A 78 2.69 -1.48 -11.83
C GLN A 78 4.17 -1.15 -11.61
N SER A 79 4.97 -1.17 -12.69
CA SER A 79 6.40 -0.85 -12.63
C SER A 79 6.64 0.59 -12.17
N GLU A 80 5.84 1.53 -12.69
CA GLU A 80 5.89 2.94 -12.29
C GLU A 80 5.52 3.12 -10.81
N CYS A 81 4.39 2.56 -10.37
CA CYS A 81 3.95 2.62 -8.98
C CYS A 81 4.97 2.00 -8.03
N LYS A 82 5.57 0.86 -8.41
CA LYS A 82 6.60 0.22 -7.60
C LYS A 82 7.84 1.09 -7.47
N LYS A 83 8.31 1.73 -8.56
CA LYS A 83 9.45 2.66 -8.50
C LYS A 83 9.17 3.83 -7.56
N VAL A 84 7.94 4.38 -7.61
CA VAL A 84 7.54 5.46 -6.70
C VAL A 84 7.44 4.96 -5.27
N TRP A 85 6.91 3.77 -5.04
CA TRP A 85 6.87 3.13 -3.73
C TRP A 85 8.28 2.94 -3.15
N ASP A 86 9.22 2.40 -3.93
CA ASP A 86 10.61 2.18 -3.50
C ASP A 86 11.26 3.52 -3.08
N LYS A 87 11.05 4.60 -3.85
CA LYS A 87 11.51 5.97 -3.53
C LYS A 87 10.84 6.54 -2.28
N LEU A 88 9.54 6.29 -2.10
CA LEU A 88 8.78 6.71 -0.93
C LEU A 88 9.29 5.99 0.35
N VAL A 89 9.62 4.70 0.24
CA VAL A 89 10.18 3.89 1.34
C VAL A 89 11.53 4.42 1.80
N VAL A 90 12.40 4.89 0.88
CA VAL A 90 13.71 5.46 1.25
C VAL A 90 13.67 6.95 1.62
N GLY A 91 12.51 7.61 1.47
CA GLY A 91 12.29 8.99 1.90
C GLY A 91 12.59 10.07 0.85
N GLU A 92 12.70 9.71 -0.43
CA GLU A 92 12.83 10.70 -1.53
C GLU A 92 11.56 11.54 -1.72
N TYR A 93 10.42 11.07 -1.21
CA TYR A 93 9.12 11.73 -1.30
C TYR A 93 8.59 12.16 0.07
N ASP A 94 9.46 12.52 1.02
CA ASP A 94 9.02 12.93 2.36
C ASP A 94 8.17 14.21 2.37
N TRP A 95 8.16 14.98 1.28
CA TRP A 95 7.22 16.09 1.07
C TRP A 95 5.76 15.65 0.91
N ALA A 96 5.51 14.39 0.54
CA ALA A 96 4.17 13.86 0.35
C ALA A 96 3.48 13.59 1.70
N HIS A 97 2.19 13.92 1.79
CA HIS A 97 1.38 13.66 2.98
C HIS A 97 1.31 12.15 3.28
N LEU A 98 1.31 11.30 2.25
CA LEU A 98 1.41 9.86 2.38
C LEU A 98 2.71 9.44 3.09
N ALA A 99 3.83 10.13 2.89
CA ALA A 99 5.07 9.82 3.61
C ALA A 99 4.94 10.12 5.10
N MET A 100 4.35 11.25 5.47
CA MET A 100 4.06 11.60 6.87
C MET A 100 3.08 10.63 7.52
N TYR A 101 2.09 10.15 6.76
CA TYR A 101 1.13 9.16 7.23
C TYR A 101 1.79 7.80 7.55
N LEU A 102 2.75 7.38 6.73
CA LEU A 102 3.40 6.08 6.83
C LEU A 102 4.61 6.07 7.77
N TRP A 103 5.42 7.14 7.78
CA TRP A 103 6.66 7.26 8.56
C TRP A 103 6.75 8.60 9.30
N PRO A 104 5.82 8.91 10.22
CA PRO A 104 5.89 10.16 10.99
C PRO A 104 7.22 10.29 11.76
N GLU A 105 7.76 9.19 12.28
CA GLU A 105 9.06 9.16 12.96
C GLU A 105 10.25 9.57 12.07
N ARG A 106 10.11 9.47 10.75
CA ARG A 106 11.13 9.90 9.78
C ARG A 106 10.91 11.34 9.33
N VAL A 107 9.65 11.71 9.07
CA VAL A 107 9.32 12.99 8.43
C VAL A 107 9.32 14.14 9.45
N VAL A 108 8.76 13.95 10.64
CA VAL A 108 8.68 15.01 11.66
C VAL A 108 10.05 15.58 12.04
N PRO A 109 11.11 14.78 12.29
CA PRO A 109 12.43 15.33 12.60
C PRO A 109 13.00 16.21 11.46
N LYS A 110 12.73 15.86 10.20
CA LYS A 110 13.22 16.64 9.05
C LYS A 110 12.56 18.02 8.98
N CYS A 111 11.31 18.16 9.44
CA CYS A 111 10.61 19.44 9.51
C CYS A 111 11.29 20.45 10.45
N VAL A 112 12.15 20.01 11.38
CA VAL A 112 12.91 20.92 12.26
C VAL A 112 13.97 21.70 11.49
N THR A 113 14.58 21.06 10.48
CA THR A 113 15.71 21.63 9.71
C THR A 113 15.33 22.06 8.29
N ASP A 114 14.13 21.72 7.83
CA ASP A 114 13.61 22.07 6.51
C ASP A 114 12.25 22.76 6.64
N ALA A 115 12.24 24.08 6.38
CA ALA A 115 11.04 24.91 6.43
C ALA A 115 10.00 24.51 5.37
N SER A 116 10.45 24.13 4.17
CA SER A 116 9.53 23.72 3.09
C SER A 116 8.81 22.43 3.44
N LEU A 117 9.53 21.50 4.08
CA LEU A 117 8.94 20.27 4.59
C LEU A 117 7.99 20.53 5.77
N ALA A 118 8.33 21.46 6.67
CA ALA A 118 7.43 21.85 7.75
C ALA A 118 6.10 22.39 7.21
N ILE A 119 6.14 23.27 6.21
CA ILE A 119 4.94 23.84 5.58
C ILE A 119 4.11 22.76 4.90
N ALA A 120 4.75 21.85 4.16
CA ALA A 120 4.05 20.74 3.48
C ALA A 120 3.23 19.88 4.46
N HIS A 121 3.63 19.83 5.74
CA HIS A 121 3.01 19.02 6.78
C HIS A 121 2.26 19.80 7.87
N GLY A 122 2.07 21.11 7.71
CA GLY A 122 1.38 21.95 8.70
C GLY A 122 2.13 22.06 10.04
N LEU A 123 3.47 22.06 9.98
CA LEU A 123 4.38 22.14 11.13
C LEU A 123 5.20 23.43 11.14
N GLU A 124 4.92 24.35 10.22
CA GLU A 124 5.57 25.65 10.12
C GLU A 124 5.42 26.42 11.43
N GLU A 125 4.23 26.55 12.01
CA GLU A 125 4.03 27.28 13.26
C GLU A 125 4.70 26.65 14.49
N VAL A 126 5.16 25.40 14.37
CA VAL A 126 5.85 24.70 15.46
C VAL A 126 7.35 24.98 15.45
N PHE A 127 7.98 24.91 14.28
CA PHE A 127 9.45 24.97 14.15
C PHE A 127 9.96 26.23 13.47
N TRP A 128 9.08 26.97 12.78
CA TRP A 128 9.43 28.09 11.93
C TRP A 128 8.47 29.27 12.16
N TRP A 129 8.85 30.43 11.64
CA TRP A 129 8.00 31.59 11.50
C TRP A 129 8.46 32.38 10.26
N GLN A 130 7.58 33.20 9.70
CA GLN A 130 7.88 34.01 8.54
C GLN A 130 8.11 35.46 8.96
N ASP A 131 9.24 36.04 8.58
CA ASP A 131 9.56 37.44 8.87
C ASP A 131 8.82 38.41 7.94
N GLU A 132 8.92 39.72 8.21
CA GLU A 132 8.30 40.79 7.40
C GLU A 132 8.77 40.83 5.93
N ARG A 133 9.79 40.04 5.57
CA ARG A 133 10.36 39.93 4.23
C ARG A 133 10.07 38.56 3.60
N ASP A 134 9.08 37.84 4.11
CA ASP A 134 8.66 36.52 3.67
C ASP A 134 9.74 35.42 3.82
N ARG A 135 10.76 35.62 4.67
CA ARG A 135 11.81 34.62 4.88
C ARG A 135 11.48 33.74 6.07
N PHE A 136 11.67 32.43 5.90
CA PHE A 136 11.52 31.46 6.99
C PHE A 136 12.69 31.54 7.95
N GLN A 137 12.37 31.75 9.22
CA GLN A 137 13.30 31.73 10.34
C GLN A 137 12.93 30.57 11.25
N GLN A 138 13.92 29.83 11.72
CA GLN A 138 13.69 28.78 12.71
C GLN A 138 13.28 29.43 14.04
N ARG A 139 12.36 28.80 14.76
CA ARG A 139 12.01 29.19 16.13
C ARG A 139 13.16 28.81 17.06
N ASP A 140 13.28 29.57 18.15
CA ASP A 140 14.22 29.25 19.20
C ASP A 140 13.92 27.86 19.77
N GLU A 141 14.97 27.06 19.92
CA GLU A 141 14.86 25.72 20.47
C GLU A 141 14.41 25.81 21.95
N PRO A 142 13.37 25.05 22.36
CA PRO A 142 12.92 25.06 23.73
C PRO A 142 13.95 24.48 24.69
N GLU A 143 13.82 24.81 25.98
CA GLU A 143 14.64 24.21 27.04
C GLU A 143 14.45 22.68 27.06
N GLY A 144 15.53 21.93 26.85
CA GLY A 144 15.50 20.47 26.69
C GLY A 144 15.47 19.97 25.24
N GLY A 145 15.53 20.87 24.26
CA GLY A 145 15.66 20.54 22.84
C GLY A 145 14.34 20.19 22.15
N TRP A 146 14.38 19.97 20.83
CA TRP A 146 13.17 19.60 20.06
C TRP A 146 12.65 18.19 20.32
N SER A 147 13.42 17.31 20.97
CA SER A 147 13.07 15.89 21.15
C SER A 147 11.67 15.66 21.75
N PRO A 148 11.26 16.31 22.86
CA PRO A 148 9.92 16.10 23.43
C PRO A 148 8.79 16.53 22.48
N THR A 149 9.00 17.61 21.73
CA THR A 149 8.04 18.09 20.72
C THR A 149 7.93 17.12 19.56
N ILE A 150 9.06 16.62 19.04
CA ILE A 150 9.10 15.61 18.00
C ILE A 150 8.37 14.34 18.45
N GLU A 151 8.68 13.82 19.64
CA GLU A 151 8.05 12.60 20.18
C GLU A 151 6.54 12.75 20.30
N LYS A 152 6.07 13.91 20.77
CA LYS A 152 4.65 14.24 20.84
C LYS A 152 4.00 14.23 19.45
N LEU A 153 4.58 14.95 18.49
CA LEU A 153 4.04 15.06 17.13
C LEU A 153 4.02 13.73 16.39
N VAL A 154 5.06 12.90 16.58
CA VAL A 154 5.13 11.53 16.03
C VAL A 154 4.05 10.66 16.66
N LYS A 155 3.86 10.74 17.97
CA LYS A 155 2.82 9.98 18.68
C LYS A 155 1.41 10.35 18.20
N GLU A 156 1.14 11.64 17.97
CA GLU A 156 -0.15 12.12 17.47
C GLU A 156 -0.46 11.63 16.04
N ARG A 157 0.57 11.44 15.21
CA ARG A 157 0.45 11.03 13.81
C ARG A 157 0.57 9.52 13.59
N THR A 158 1.07 8.80 14.58
CA THR A 158 1.26 7.35 14.50
C THR A 158 -0.07 6.61 14.67
N SER A 159 -0.38 5.72 13.72
CA SER A 159 -1.41 4.71 13.88
C SER A 159 -0.79 3.30 14.02
N PRO A 160 -1.07 2.56 15.10
CA PRO A 160 -0.58 1.18 15.27
C PRO A 160 -1.03 0.25 14.13
N ALA A 161 -2.25 0.44 13.61
CA ALA A 161 -2.77 -0.35 12.50
C ALA A 161 -2.01 -0.08 11.20
N VAL A 162 -1.69 1.19 10.93
CA VAL A 162 -0.89 1.59 9.75
C VAL A 162 0.52 1.03 9.87
N ARG A 163 1.16 1.17 11.03
CA ARG A 163 2.51 0.63 11.27
C ARG A 163 2.55 -0.89 11.07
N ALA A 164 1.57 -1.62 11.60
CA ALA A 164 1.48 -3.07 11.43
C ALA A 164 1.25 -3.47 9.96
N ALA A 165 0.35 -2.77 9.26
CA ALA A 165 0.08 -3.00 7.85
C ALA A 165 1.31 -2.69 6.97
N LEU A 166 2.04 -1.63 7.30
CA LEU A 166 3.23 -1.19 6.58
C LEU A 166 4.34 -2.22 6.73
N GLN A 167 4.59 -2.66 7.96
CA GLN A 167 5.54 -3.74 8.22
C GLN A 167 5.15 -5.00 7.45
N SER A 168 3.88 -5.39 7.49
CA SER A 168 3.39 -6.55 6.73
C SER A 168 3.61 -6.40 5.22
N LEU A 169 3.48 -5.20 4.65
CA LEU A 169 3.72 -4.94 3.21
C LEU A 169 5.21 -4.99 2.86
N LEU A 170 6.07 -4.45 3.71
CA LEU A 170 7.52 -4.45 3.52
C LEU A 170 8.11 -5.86 3.63
N ASP A 171 7.57 -6.67 4.53
CA ASP A 171 8.01 -8.07 4.73
C ASP A 171 7.35 -9.05 3.75
N ALA A 172 6.29 -8.60 3.04
CA ALA A 172 5.59 -9.47 2.12
C ALA A 172 6.53 -9.93 0.99
N PRO A 173 6.52 -11.22 0.62
CA PRO A 173 7.33 -11.70 -0.48
C PRO A 173 7.00 -10.93 -1.75
N ALA A 174 8.00 -10.80 -2.64
CA ALA A 174 7.76 -10.32 -3.99
C ALA A 174 6.56 -11.09 -4.56
N MET A 175 5.62 -10.39 -5.19
CA MET A 175 4.47 -11.06 -5.80
C MET A 175 5.00 -12.18 -6.67
N ASN A 176 4.66 -13.42 -6.32
CA ASN A 176 4.82 -14.51 -7.24
C ASN A 176 4.00 -14.09 -8.46
N SER A 177 4.68 -13.83 -9.58
CA SER A 177 4.05 -13.71 -10.88
C SER A 177 3.47 -15.08 -11.21
N GLY A 178 2.36 -15.41 -10.57
CA GLY A 178 1.67 -16.67 -10.65
C GLY A 178 1.26 -16.91 -12.09
N THR A 179 2.02 -17.77 -12.74
CA THR A 179 1.60 -18.70 -13.78
C THR A 179 0.69 -18.10 -14.85
N THR A 180 1.31 -17.71 -15.96
CA THR A 180 0.63 -17.61 -17.26
C THR A 180 0.17 -19.03 -17.69
N ARG A 181 -0.90 -19.54 -17.08
CA ARG A 181 -1.47 -20.86 -17.40
C ARG A 181 -2.39 -20.72 -18.61
N THR A 182 -1.77 -20.76 -19.77
CA THR A 182 -2.28 -21.40 -21.00
C THR A 182 -3.78 -21.20 -21.31
N ARG A 183 -4.11 -20.08 -21.97
CA ARG A 183 -5.27 -20.02 -22.87
C ARG A 183 -4.86 -19.50 -24.24
N ARG A 184 -4.32 -20.40 -25.06
CA ARG A 184 -4.56 -20.32 -26.51
C ARG A 184 -4.93 -21.70 -27.01
N ARG A 185 -6.24 -21.98 -26.92
CA ARG A 185 -6.92 -23.05 -27.66
C ARG A 185 -6.56 -22.94 -29.14
N GLN A 186 -6.17 -24.07 -29.71
CA GLN A 186 -6.47 -24.55 -31.06
C GLN A 186 -6.92 -23.48 -32.07
N ARG A 187 -6.03 -23.14 -33.00
CA ARG A 187 -6.44 -22.99 -34.40
C ARG A 187 -5.99 -24.25 -35.13
N ALA A 188 -6.91 -25.19 -35.25
CA ALA A 188 -6.87 -26.19 -36.31
C ALA A 188 -7.69 -25.65 -37.50
N ALA A 189 -7.25 -26.01 -38.70
CA ALA A 189 -7.96 -26.01 -39.98
C ALA A 189 -8.36 -24.67 -40.61
N ALA A 190 -7.56 -24.24 -41.60
CA ALA A 190 -8.00 -23.98 -42.97
C ALA A 190 -6.79 -24.18 -43.90
#